data_AF-A0A164NPY2-F1
#
_entry.id   AF-A0A164NPY2-F1
#
_cell.length_a   1.000
_cell.length_b   1.000
_cell.length_c   1.000
_cell.angle_alpha   90.00
_cell.angle_beta   90.00
_cell.angle_gamma   90.00
#
_symmetry.space_group_name_H-M   'P 1'
#
loop_
_entity.id
_entity.type
_entity.pdbx_description
1 polymer ?
#
loop_
_entity_poly.entity_id
_entity_poly.type
_entity_poly.pdbx_seq_one_letter_code
_entity_poly.pdbx_strand_id
1 'polypeptide(L)'
;MRWSYIFASTTAVLFAETVFALPTPNATHTLSRRSVVCGLNVRTAVAADCLVSRPALNFVLSGSQTRPSVTRQNSPAGNGIPEGSSCDHVVELQVLESAMQQSGMCQVVAGLNKLGVSRATQLQAMANIINGHANLLFLASPVNLAKANFVVNAMASRTITSANVANVAVSAYLRDAVVTSRSLAVAQQLDVSINAILQDAIARANAIHALPAGQRATTQAEADQQNFKILMGHISATPAANRITVTRLWNRVVHATVVNV
;
A
#
# COMPACT_ATOMS: atom_id res chain seq x y z
N MET A 1 -44.78 15.85 -70.96
CA MET A 1 -44.81 16.23 -69.53
C MET A 1 -43.98 15.20 -68.77
N ARG A 2 -42.74 15.54 -68.43
CA ARG A 2 -41.79 14.66 -67.74
C ARG A 2 -41.34 15.39 -66.49
N TRP A 3 -41.58 14.80 -65.32
CA TRP A 3 -41.09 15.27 -64.03
C TRP A 3 -39.71 14.66 -63.80
N SER A 4 -38.71 15.49 -63.53
CA SER A 4 -37.38 15.06 -63.09
C SER A 4 -37.20 15.44 -61.63
N TYR A 5 -36.84 14.45 -60.81
CA TYR A 5 -36.40 14.65 -59.43
C TYR A 5 -34.91 14.97 -59.42
N ILE A 6 -34.50 16.07 -58.80
CA ILE A 6 -33.10 16.37 -58.48
C ILE A 6 -32.94 16.16 -56.97
N PHE A 7 -32.24 15.10 -56.59
CA PHE A 7 -31.75 14.91 -55.22
C PHE A 7 -30.49 15.75 -55.03
N ALA A 8 -30.55 16.77 -54.18
CA ALA A 8 -29.39 17.50 -53.69
C ALA A 8 -28.94 16.86 -52.36
N SER A 9 -27.85 16.11 -52.40
CA SER A 9 -27.22 15.52 -51.21
C SER A 9 -26.22 16.51 -50.63
N THR A 10 -26.59 17.21 -49.56
CA THR A 10 -25.67 18.09 -48.82
C THR A 10 -24.82 17.25 -47.87
N THR A 11 -23.55 17.00 -48.21
CA THR A 11 -22.56 16.47 -47.26
C THR A 11 -22.08 17.61 -46.36
N ALA A 12 -22.57 17.65 -45.12
CA ALA A 12 -22.02 18.49 -44.07
C ALA A 12 -20.73 17.85 -43.54
N VAL A 13 -19.59 18.46 -43.82
CA VAL A 13 -18.30 18.13 -43.20
C VAL A 13 -18.31 18.72 -41.79
N LEU A 14 -18.57 17.88 -40.78
CA LEU A 14 -18.37 18.23 -39.38
C LEU A 14 -16.88 18.10 -39.07
N PHE A 15 -16.17 19.23 -39.02
CA PHE A 15 -14.90 19.32 -38.32
C PHE A 15 -15.19 19.24 -36.82
N ALA A 16 -15.06 18.04 -36.25
CA ALA A 16 -14.99 17.88 -34.81
C ALA A 16 -13.61 18.38 -34.36
N GLU A 17 -13.51 19.65 -34.00
CA GLU A 17 -12.41 20.12 -33.17
C GLU A 17 -12.50 19.40 -31.82
N THR A 18 -11.68 18.37 -31.63
CA THR A 18 -11.43 17.81 -30.32
C THR A 18 -10.64 18.85 -29.52
N VAL A 19 -11.36 19.73 -28.82
CA VAL A 19 -10.78 20.54 -27.76
C VAL A 19 -10.34 19.56 -26.67
N PHE A 20 -9.05 19.20 -26.68
CA PHE A 20 -8.43 18.54 -25.55
C PHE A 20 -8.40 19.55 -24.40
N ALA A 21 -9.37 19.46 -23.50
CA ALA A 21 -9.27 20.08 -22.20
C ALA A 21 -8.09 19.44 -21.47
N LEU A 22 -6.98 20.19 -21.39
CA LEU A 22 -5.92 19.94 -20.41
C LEU A 22 -6.57 20.00 -19.01
N PRO A 23 -6.26 19.05 -18.11
CA PRO A 23 -6.78 19.12 -16.76
C PRO A 23 -6.31 20.42 -16.11
N THR A 24 -7.26 21.14 -15.50
CA THR A 24 -7.00 22.40 -14.80
C THR A 24 -6.07 22.19 -13.59
N PRO A 25 -5.33 23.22 -13.14
CA PRO A 25 -4.29 23.09 -12.11
C PRO A 25 -4.81 22.82 -10.69
N ASN A 26 -6.13 22.64 -10.51
CA ASN A 26 -6.72 22.29 -9.22
C ASN A 26 -6.78 20.77 -9.05
N ALA A 27 -5.61 20.13 -9.08
CA ALA A 27 -5.47 18.77 -8.61
C ALA A 27 -5.66 18.77 -7.09
N THR A 28 -6.87 18.45 -6.64
CA THR A 28 -7.07 17.99 -5.28
C THR A 28 -6.20 16.74 -5.11
N HIS A 29 -5.04 16.90 -4.47
CA HIS A 29 -4.07 15.84 -4.18
C HIS A 29 -4.68 14.86 -3.17
N THR A 30 -5.64 14.07 -3.62
CA THR A 30 -6.33 13.07 -2.80
C THR A 30 -5.51 11.79 -2.82
N LEU A 31 -4.94 11.45 -1.67
CA LEU A 31 -4.48 10.08 -1.44
C LEU A 31 -5.73 9.20 -1.36
N SER A 32 -5.90 8.30 -2.33
CA SER A 32 -7.01 7.34 -2.34
C SER A 32 -7.07 6.60 -0.99
N ARG A 33 -8.24 6.58 -0.33
CA ARG A 33 -8.49 5.76 0.88
C ARG A 33 -8.23 4.30 0.52
N ARG A 34 -7.11 3.75 1.00
CA ARG A 34 -6.72 2.38 0.73
C ARG A 34 -6.31 1.74 2.04
N SER A 35 -7.11 0.75 2.45
CA SER A 35 -6.88 -0.25 3.51
C SER A 35 -6.97 0.18 4.98
N VAL A 36 -7.47 -0.73 5.82
CA VAL A 36 -7.57 -0.62 7.28
C VAL A 36 -6.76 -1.77 7.88
N VAL A 37 -5.74 -1.46 8.70
CA VAL A 37 -4.88 -2.50 9.29
C VAL A 37 -5.47 -2.95 10.62
N CYS A 38 -5.91 -4.22 10.67
CA CYS A 38 -6.49 -4.83 11.87
C CYS A 38 -7.61 -4.00 12.54
N GLY A 39 -8.43 -3.32 11.73
CA GLY A 39 -9.53 -2.48 12.19
C GLY A 39 -9.17 -1.03 12.53
N LEU A 40 -7.92 -0.59 12.29
CA LEU A 40 -7.49 0.79 12.48
C LEU A 40 -6.96 1.40 11.17
N ASN A 41 -7.36 2.64 10.89
CA ASN A 41 -6.73 3.40 9.81
C ASN A 41 -5.38 3.90 10.29
N VAL A 42 -4.30 3.25 9.85
CA VAL A 42 -2.93 3.63 10.18
C VAL A 42 -2.32 4.60 9.17
N ARG A 43 -3.03 4.95 8.08
CA ARG A 43 -2.59 5.97 7.12
C ARG A 43 -3.19 7.30 7.51
N THR A 44 -2.37 8.15 8.08
CA THR A 44 -2.71 9.54 8.41
C THR A 44 -1.99 10.53 7.52
N ALA A 45 -0.97 10.09 6.77
CA ALA A 45 -0.24 10.96 5.86
C ALA A 45 -1.16 11.48 4.74
N VAL A 46 -1.15 12.79 4.58
CA VAL A 46 -1.80 13.59 3.55
C VAL A 46 -0.74 14.23 2.65
N ALA A 47 -1.18 14.88 1.56
CA ALA A 47 -0.29 15.62 0.66
C ALA A 47 0.64 16.62 1.40
N ALA A 48 0.15 17.24 2.48
CA ALA A 48 0.93 18.13 3.32
C ALA A 48 2.12 17.45 4.00
N ASP A 49 2.06 16.15 4.33
CA ASP A 49 3.17 15.44 4.98
C ASP A 49 4.35 15.24 4.04
N CYS A 50 4.11 15.09 2.72
CA CYS A 50 5.16 15.15 1.73
C CYS A 50 5.77 16.56 1.59
N LEU A 51 4.98 17.61 1.83
CA LEU A 51 5.48 18.99 1.82
C LEU A 51 6.32 19.34 3.06
N VAL A 52 6.02 18.70 4.21
CA VAL A 52 6.83 18.79 5.43
C VAL A 52 8.10 17.96 5.30
N SER A 53 7.97 16.71 4.84
CA SER A 53 9.11 15.78 4.71
C SER A 53 10.06 16.14 3.57
N ARG A 54 9.59 16.89 2.57
CA ARG A 54 10.33 17.32 1.37
C ARG A 54 11.20 16.21 0.78
N PRO A 55 10.60 15.14 0.23
CA PRO A 55 11.38 14.11 -0.43
C PRO A 55 12.35 14.72 -1.44
N ALA A 56 13.63 14.39 -1.33
CA ALA A 56 14.67 14.93 -2.20
C ALA A 56 14.54 14.46 -3.66
N LEU A 57 13.74 13.43 -3.90
CA LEU A 57 13.58 12.77 -5.19
C LEU A 57 12.15 12.89 -5.68
N ASN A 58 12.04 13.13 -6.99
CA ASN A 58 10.81 13.01 -7.76
C ASN A 58 11.00 11.97 -8.86
N PHE A 59 9.96 11.18 -9.14
CA PHE A 59 9.95 10.19 -10.19
C PHE A 59 8.95 10.62 -11.27
N VAL A 60 9.48 11.08 -12.40
CA VAL A 60 8.66 11.61 -13.50
C VAL A 60 8.41 10.54 -14.56
N LEU A 61 7.21 10.58 -15.13
CA LEU A 61 6.82 9.75 -16.25
C LEU A 61 7.24 10.43 -17.56
N SER A 62 7.92 9.70 -18.42
CA SER A 62 8.37 10.12 -19.74
C SER A 62 8.16 8.99 -20.76
N GLY A 63 8.59 9.20 -22.01
CA GLY A 63 8.44 8.20 -23.08
C GLY A 63 7.11 8.29 -23.82
N SER A 64 6.74 7.22 -24.53
CA SER A 64 5.50 7.18 -25.30
C SER A 64 4.37 6.48 -24.53
N GLN A 65 3.13 6.64 -25.01
CA GLN A 65 1.97 5.91 -24.46
C GLN A 65 2.09 4.38 -24.54
N THR A 66 2.99 3.85 -25.39
CA THR A 66 3.24 2.41 -25.55
C THR A 66 4.54 1.96 -24.91
N ARG A 67 5.43 2.89 -24.57
CA ARG A 67 6.75 2.65 -23.96
C ARG A 67 7.05 3.73 -22.93
N PRO A 68 6.35 3.74 -21.79
CA PRO A 68 6.61 4.69 -20.73
C PRO A 68 7.94 4.37 -20.06
N SER A 69 8.66 5.42 -19.69
CA SER A 69 9.82 5.37 -18.82
C SER A 69 9.55 6.15 -17.55
N VAL A 70 10.09 5.68 -16.43
CA VAL A 70 10.09 6.45 -15.19
C VAL A 70 11.52 6.84 -14.88
N THR A 71 11.77 8.14 -14.76
CA THR A 71 13.10 8.69 -14.50
C THR A 71 13.14 9.38 -13.16
N ARG A 72 14.17 9.07 -12.39
CA ARG A 72 14.46 9.74 -11.13
C ARG A 72 15.10 11.10 -11.41
N GLN A 73 14.61 12.14 -10.74
CA GLN A 73 15.19 13.48 -10.74
C GLN A 73 15.20 14.04 -9.32
N ASN A 74 16.01 15.08 -9.11
CA ASN A 74 15.91 15.85 -7.87
C ASN A 74 14.55 16.57 -7.83
N SER A 75 13.96 16.64 -6.65
CA SER A 75 12.76 17.45 -6.46
C SER A 75 13.06 18.91 -6.80
N PRO A 76 12.21 19.57 -7.62
CA PRO A 76 12.33 21.01 -7.90
C PRO A 76 12.40 21.83 -6.62
N ALA A 77 13.17 22.92 -6.66
CA ALA A 77 13.14 23.91 -5.60
C ALA A 77 11.73 24.53 -5.52
N GLY A 78 11.18 24.66 -4.31
CA GLY A 78 9.88 25.28 -4.08
C GLY A 78 9.06 24.60 -3.00
N ASN A 79 7.89 25.19 -2.72
CA ASN A 79 7.03 24.78 -1.63
C ASN A 79 5.87 23.85 -2.04
N GLY A 80 5.72 23.54 -3.33
CA GLY A 80 4.65 22.68 -3.86
C GLY A 80 5.05 21.22 -4.05
N ILE A 81 4.06 20.39 -4.37
CA ILE A 81 4.29 19.07 -4.98
C ILE A 81 4.69 19.34 -6.44
N PRO A 82 5.73 18.65 -6.98
CA PRO A 82 6.14 18.84 -8.36
C PRO A 82 4.97 18.61 -9.34
N GLU A 83 4.93 19.38 -10.42
CA GLU A 83 3.87 19.27 -11.42
C GLU A 83 3.77 17.84 -11.97
N GLY A 84 2.53 17.38 -12.20
CA GLY A 84 2.25 16.01 -12.66
C GLY A 84 2.57 14.91 -11.64
N SER A 85 2.93 15.26 -10.41
CA SER A 85 3.35 14.32 -9.36
C SER A 85 2.37 14.31 -8.18
N SER A 86 2.41 13.23 -7.41
CA SER A 86 1.65 13.00 -6.19
C SER A 86 2.57 12.50 -5.08
N CYS A 87 2.15 12.72 -3.84
CA CYS A 87 2.77 12.09 -2.67
C CYS A 87 2.54 10.57 -2.73
N ASP A 88 3.61 9.78 -2.77
CA ASP A 88 3.59 8.32 -2.79
C ASP A 88 4.08 7.75 -1.45
N HIS A 89 3.49 6.63 -1.05
CA HIS A 89 4.08 5.77 -0.04
C HIS A 89 4.86 4.68 -0.74
N VAL A 90 6.19 4.63 -0.62
CA VAL A 90 7.01 3.69 -1.38
C VAL A 90 6.56 2.25 -1.17
N VAL A 91 6.34 1.85 0.08
CA VAL A 91 5.63 0.64 0.48
C VAL A 91 4.16 0.96 0.71
N GLU A 92 3.28 0.25 -0.02
CA GLU A 92 1.83 0.44 0.05
C GLU A 92 1.23 -0.21 1.32
N LEU A 93 0.19 0.44 1.87
CA LEU A 93 -0.46 -0.03 3.10
C LEU A 93 -1.07 -1.44 2.97
N GLN A 94 -1.53 -1.79 1.77
CA GLN A 94 -2.09 -3.10 1.45
C GLN A 94 -1.11 -4.25 1.73
N VAL A 95 0.20 -3.99 1.66
CA VAL A 95 1.26 -4.96 1.95
C VAL A 95 1.32 -5.24 3.45
N LEU A 96 1.26 -4.18 4.26
CA LEU A 96 1.20 -4.28 5.71
C LEU A 96 -0.09 -4.99 6.16
N GLU A 97 -1.23 -4.59 5.60
CA GLU A 97 -2.52 -5.24 5.90
C GLU A 97 -2.47 -6.74 5.59
N SER A 98 -1.99 -7.10 4.40
CA SER A 98 -1.90 -8.50 3.96
C SER A 98 -0.96 -9.31 4.85
N ALA A 99 0.19 -8.75 5.23
CA ALA A 99 1.13 -9.42 6.13
C ALA A 99 0.50 -9.64 7.51
N MET A 100 -0.12 -8.61 8.09
CA MET A 100 -0.77 -8.68 9.41
C MET A 100 -1.93 -9.68 9.46
N GLN A 101 -2.71 -9.77 8.38
CA GLN A 101 -3.81 -10.75 8.27
C GLN A 101 -3.27 -12.17 8.10
N GLN A 102 -2.35 -12.41 7.16
CA GLN A 102 -1.85 -13.75 6.83
C GLN A 102 -0.95 -14.33 7.92
N SER A 103 -0.31 -13.50 8.74
CA SER A 103 0.53 -13.94 9.87
C SER A 103 -0.26 -14.22 11.15
N GLY A 104 -1.56 -13.96 11.18
CA GLY A 104 -2.38 -14.09 12.39
C GLY A 104 -2.26 -12.91 13.37
N MET A 105 -1.51 -11.86 13.02
CA MET A 105 -1.22 -10.74 13.90
C MET A 105 -2.44 -9.85 14.15
N CYS A 106 -3.41 -9.79 13.23
CA CYS A 106 -4.66 -9.11 13.51
C CYS A 106 -5.48 -9.80 14.62
N GLN A 107 -5.44 -11.14 14.74
CA GLN A 107 -6.04 -11.84 15.88
C GLN A 107 -5.29 -11.52 17.17
N VAL A 108 -3.95 -11.47 17.14
CA VAL A 108 -3.14 -11.07 18.30
C VAL A 108 -3.52 -9.68 18.78
N VAL A 109 -3.63 -8.71 17.87
CA VAL A 109 -4.01 -7.33 18.18
C VAL A 109 -5.41 -7.25 18.78
N ALA A 110 -6.36 -8.01 18.23
CA ALA A 110 -7.71 -8.10 18.76
C ALA A 110 -7.73 -8.73 20.17
N GLY A 111 -6.93 -9.76 20.41
CA GLY A 111 -6.77 -10.41 21.72
C GLY A 111 -6.19 -9.46 22.76
N LEU A 112 -5.10 -8.76 22.44
CA LEU A 112 -4.51 -7.73 23.29
C LEU A 112 -5.50 -6.61 23.62
N ASN A 113 -6.35 -6.23 22.67
CA ASN A 113 -7.40 -5.24 22.90
C ASN A 113 -8.46 -5.72 23.90
N LYS A 114 -8.79 -7.01 23.92
CA LYS A 114 -9.67 -7.58 24.96
C LYS A 114 -9.02 -7.57 26.34
N LEU A 115 -7.68 -7.64 26.39
CA LEU A 115 -6.90 -7.50 27.63
C LEU A 115 -6.61 -6.04 28.02
N GLY A 116 -7.26 -5.07 27.37
CA GLY A 116 -7.15 -3.65 27.71
C GLY A 116 -6.02 -2.88 27.02
N VAL A 117 -5.24 -3.50 26.14
CA VAL A 117 -4.21 -2.80 25.36
C VAL A 117 -4.83 -2.25 24.08
N SER A 118 -5.00 -0.93 23.97
CA SER A 118 -5.71 -0.35 22.82
C SER A 118 -5.03 -0.65 21.48
N ARG A 119 -5.81 -0.86 20.40
CA ARG A 119 -5.26 -1.04 19.04
C ARG A 119 -4.38 0.14 18.60
N ALA A 120 -4.75 1.37 18.99
CA ALA A 120 -3.97 2.56 18.66
C ALA A 120 -2.56 2.48 19.24
N THR A 121 -2.44 2.13 20.53
CA THR A 121 -1.15 1.92 21.19
C THR A 121 -0.32 0.85 20.49
N GLN A 122 -0.94 -0.28 20.14
CA GLN A 122 -0.25 -1.40 19.51
C GLN A 122 0.26 -1.07 18.10
N LEU A 123 -0.54 -0.35 17.30
CA LEU A 123 -0.24 -0.10 15.89
C LEU A 123 0.52 1.22 15.65
N GLN A 124 0.74 2.04 16.68
CA GLN A 124 1.34 3.37 16.55
C GLN A 124 2.72 3.35 15.90
N ALA A 125 3.59 2.40 16.27
CA ALA A 125 4.93 2.30 15.70
C ALA A 125 4.88 2.03 14.18
N MET A 126 3.98 1.15 13.73
CA MET A 126 3.77 0.90 12.30
C MET A 126 3.16 2.10 11.59
N ALA A 127 2.21 2.81 12.22
CA ALA A 127 1.68 4.05 11.67
C ALA A 127 2.80 5.09 11.48
N ASN A 128 3.70 5.24 12.45
CA ASN A 128 4.84 6.16 12.34
C ASN A 128 5.78 5.77 11.19
N ILE A 129 6.02 4.46 10.99
CA ILE A 129 6.88 3.97 9.89
C ILE A 129 6.21 4.21 8.53
N ILE A 130 4.92 3.85 8.38
CA ILE A 130 4.19 4.00 7.12
C ILE A 130 4.10 5.48 6.71
N ASN A 131 3.81 6.37 7.65
CA ASN A 131 3.65 7.80 7.38
C ASN A 131 5.00 8.57 7.47
N GLY A 132 6.09 7.87 7.75
CA GLY A 132 7.40 8.47 7.98
C GLY A 132 8.10 8.90 6.69
N HIS A 133 8.99 9.89 6.79
CA HIS A 133 9.74 10.46 5.66
C HIS A 133 10.45 9.40 4.78
N ALA A 134 10.92 8.30 5.37
CA ALA A 134 11.60 7.21 4.65
C ALA A 134 10.67 6.49 3.67
N ASN A 135 9.36 6.52 3.92
CA ASN A 135 8.34 5.93 3.06
C ASN A 135 7.67 6.95 2.13
N LEU A 136 8.04 8.23 2.17
CA LEU A 136 7.41 9.27 1.36
C LEU A 136 8.29 9.71 0.18
N LEU A 137 7.72 9.74 -1.02
CA LEU A 137 8.38 10.21 -2.25
C LEU A 137 7.41 11.02 -3.12
N PHE A 138 7.92 11.83 -4.03
CA PHE A 138 7.12 12.34 -5.14
C PHE A 138 7.18 11.37 -6.32
N LEU A 139 6.01 11.05 -6.88
CA LEU A 139 5.85 10.11 -7.99
C LEU A 139 4.81 10.65 -8.96
N ALA A 140 5.06 10.51 -10.26
CA ALA A 140 4.11 10.84 -11.30
C ALA A 140 2.73 10.25 -11.00
N SER A 141 1.70 11.11 -11.00
CA SER A 141 0.35 10.75 -10.55
C SER A 141 -0.23 9.53 -11.28
N PRO A 142 -0.04 9.34 -12.60
CA PRO A 142 -0.51 8.13 -13.28
C PRO A 142 0.14 6.84 -12.76
N VAL A 143 1.43 6.90 -12.40
CA VAL A 143 2.16 5.74 -11.86
C VAL A 143 1.67 5.44 -10.45
N ASN A 144 1.51 6.47 -9.60
CA ASN A 144 0.95 6.33 -8.25
C ASN A 144 -0.46 5.71 -8.27
N LEU A 145 -1.32 6.17 -9.19
CA LEU A 145 -2.68 5.65 -9.33
C LEU A 145 -2.69 4.16 -9.67
N ALA A 146 -1.86 3.74 -10.63
CA ALA A 146 -1.75 2.36 -11.10
C ALA A 146 -1.07 1.42 -10.10
N LYS A 147 -0.20 1.96 -9.23
CA LYS A 147 0.63 1.20 -8.31
C LYS A 147 -0.16 0.25 -7.41
N ALA A 148 -1.28 0.66 -6.82
CA ALA A 148 -2.02 -0.24 -5.93
C ALA A 148 -2.50 -1.52 -6.61
N ASN A 149 -3.04 -1.43 -7.83
CA ASN A 149 -3.49 -2.63 -8.55
C ASN A 149 -2.30 -3.54 -8.90
N PHE A 150 -1.17 -2.95 -9.29
CA PHE A 150 0.07 -3.68 -9.50
C PHE A 150 0.51 -4.42 -8.23
N VAL A 151 0.55 -3.72 -7.09
CA VAL A 151 0.94 -4.29 -5.79
C VAL A 151 0.03 -5.45 -5.38
N VAL A 152 -1.30 -5.29 -5.46
CA VAL A 152 -2.26 -6.35 -5.15
C VAL A 152 -2.02 -7.58 -6.02
N ASN A 153 -1.88 -7.39 -7.33
CA ASN A 153 -1.65 -8.48 -8.27
C ASN A 153 -0.30 -9.18 -8.01
N ALA A 154 0.75 -8.40 -7.75
CA ALA A 154 2.08 -8.94 -7.46
C ALA A 154 2.12 -9.74 -6.15
N MET A 155 1.50 -9.25 -5.08
CA MET A 155 1.39 -9.99 -3.81
C MET A 155 0.65 -11.32 -3.99
N ALA A 156 -0.40 -11.31 -4.81
CA ALA A 156 -1.18 -12.49 -5.19
C ALA A 156 -0.48 -13.39 -6.22
N SER A 157 0.75 -13.06 -6.66
CA SER A 157 1.52 -13.80 -7.67
C SER A 157 0.75 -13.97 -9.00
N ARG A 158 -0.10 -13.01 -9.35
CA ARG A 158 -0.83 -13.00 -10.62
C ARG A 158 0.09 -12.54 -11.75
N THR A 159 -0.15 -13.04 -12.95
CA THR A 159 0.52 -12.55 -14.16
C THR A 159 0.17 -11.09 -14.41
N ILE A 160 1.20 -10.25 -14.50
CA ILE A 160 1.07 -8.82 -14.82
C ILE A 160 1.56 -8.65 -16.25
N THR A 161 0.76 -8.03 -17.11
CA THR A 161 1.07 -7.93 -18.55
C THR A 161 1.31 -6.48 -19.00
N SER A 162 2.02 -6.32 -20.12
CA SER A 162 2.28 -5.03 -20.77
C SER A 162 1.06 -4.44 -21.47
N ALA A 163 -0.01 -5.22 -21.67
CA ALA A 163 -1.28 -4.73 -22.23
C ALA A 163 -1.83 -3.54 -21.43
N ASN A 164 -1.63 -3.55 -20.11
CA ASN A 164 -1.78 -2.34 -19.30
C ASN A 164 -0.40 -1.66 -19.18
N VAL A 165 -0.20 -0.65 -20.00
CA VAL A 165 1.06 0.10 -20.08
C VAL A 165 1.46 0.74 -18.74
N ALA A 166 0.50 1.05 -17.86
CA ALA A 166 0.82 1.57 -16.54
C ALA A 166 1.59 0.56 -15.67
N ASN A 167 1.45 -0.75 -15.91
CA ASN A 167 2.25 -1.78 -15.24
C ASN A 167 3.74 -1.66 -15.60
N VAL A 168 4.05 -1.29 -16.85
CA VAL A 168 5.43 -1.09 -17.30
C VAL A 168 6.06 0.07 -16.53
N ALA A 169 5.34 1.20 -16.40
CA ALA A 169 5.81 2.35 -15.66
C ALA A 169 5.98 2.06 -14.16
N VAL A 170 5.01 1.38 -13.53
CA VAL A 170 5.13 0.98 -12.12
C VAL A 170 6.30 0.02 -11.91
N SER A 171 6.48 -0.96 -12.81
CA SER A 171 7.63 -1.88 -12.74
C SER A 171 8.96 -1.14 -12.91
N ALA A 172 9.06 -0.16 -13.79
CA ALA A 172 10.27 0.64 -13.96
C ALA A 172 10.58 1.45 -12.70
N TYR A 173 9.56 2.08 -12.10
CA TYR A 173 9.68 2.80 -10.83
C TYR A 173 10.17 1.88 -9.69
N LEU A 174 9.53 0.73 -9.48
CA LEU A 174 9.85 -0.19 -8.38
C LEU A 174 11.23 -0.85 -8.52
N ARG A 175 11.78 -0.90 -9.74
CA ARG A 175 13.13 -1.42 -10.05
C ARG A 175 14.25 -0.37 -9.94
N ASP A 176 13.93 0.91 -9.74
CA ASP A 176 14.96 1.89 -9.43
C ASP A 176 15.67 1.50 -8.13
N ALA A 177 17.00 1.40 -8.15
CA ALA A 177 17.77 0.86 -7.03
C ALA A 177 17.55 1.63 -5.70
N VAL A 178 17.28 2.94 -5.75
CA VAL A 178 16.99 3.73 -4.56
C VAL A 178 15.60 3.42 -4.04
N VAL A 179 14.60 3.28 -4.92
CA VAL A 179 13.23 2.88 -4.57
C VAL A 179 13.24 1.48 -3.95
N THR A 180 13.87 0.51 -4.61
CA THR A 180 13.98 -0.88 -4.13
C THR A 180 14.65 -0.92 -2.75
N SER A 181 15.83 -0.31 -2.61
CA SER A 181 16.58 -0.33 -1.34
C SER A 181 15.81 0.34 -0.19
N ARG A 182 15.28 1.55 -0.41
CA ARG A 182 14.51 2.28 0.62
C ARG A 182 13.24 1.54 1.01
N SER A 183 12.50 1.03 0.05
CA SER A 183 11.25 0.33 0.32
C SER A 183 11.46 -0.99 1.05
N LEU A 184 12.54 -1.72 0.76
CA LEU A 184 12.94 -2.89 1.54
C LEU A 184 13.31 -2.54 2.99
N ALA A 185 14.03 -1.43 3.21
CA ALA A 185 14.33 -0.97 4.57
C ALA A 185 13.06 -0.62 5.36
N VAL A 186 12.09 0.06 4.73
CA VAL A 186 10.77 0.35 5.35
C VAL A 186 10.04 -0.96 5.67
N ALA A 187 10.00 -1.93 4.74
CA ALA A 187 9.38 -3.22 4.98
C ALA A 187 10.01 -3.99 6.15
N GLN A 188 11.34 -3.94 6.28
CA GLN A 188 12.06 -4.54 7.40
C GLN A 188 11.74 -3.85 8.74
N GLN A 189 11.63 -2.52 8.76
CA GLN A 189 11.22 -1.79 9.96
C GLN A 189 9.80 -2.19 10.40
N LEU A 190 8.89 -2.38 9.44
CA LEU A 190 7.54 -2.87 9.74
C LEU A 190 7.59 -4.28 10.32
N ASP A 191 8.40 -5.19 9.77
CA ASP A 191 8.56 -6.54 10.32
C ASP A 191 9.10 -6.53 11.76
N VAL A 192 10.07 -5.66 12.05
CA VAL A 192 10.58 -5.45 13.42
C VAL A 192 9.45 -5.00 14.34
N SER A 193 8.63 -4.04 13.92
CA SER A 193 7.49 -3.56 14.71
C SER A 193 6.43 -4.64 14.94
N ILE A 194 6.16 -5.49 13.93
CA ILE A 194 5.23 -6.63 14.06
C ILE A 194 5.79 -7.64 15.07
N ASN A 195 7.09 -7.94 14.99
CA ASN A 195 7.73 -8.86 15.93
C ASN A 195 7.73 -8.30 17.35
N ALA A 196 7.87 -6.98 17.55
CA ALA A 196 7.77 -6.38 18.87
C ALA A 196 6.38 -6.58 19.51
N ILE A 197 5.30 -6.41 18.74
CA ILE A 197 3.92 -6.72 19.21
C ILE A 197 3.81 -8.20 19.57
N LEU A 198 4.38 -9.08 18.75
CA LEU A 198 4.37 -10.51 19.00
C LEU A 198 5.10 -10.87 20.31
N GLN A 199 6.27 -10.28 20.57
CA GLN A 199 7.03 -10.55 21.80
C GLN A 199 6.29 -10.04 23.04
N ASP A 200 5.70 -8.84 23.00
CA ASP A 200 4.84 -8.34 24.09
C ASP A 200 3.64 -9.27 24.34
N ALA A 201 3.00 -9.74 23.26
CA ALA A 201 1.89 -10.69 23.34
C ALA A 201 2.30 -12.03 23.99
N ILE A 202 3.45 -12.58 23.61
CA ILE A 202 4.01 -13.80 24.20
C ILE A 202 4.30 -13.59 25.69
N ALA A 203 4.96 -12.49 26.05
CA ALA A 203 5.27 -12.18 27.45
C ALA A 203 4.00 -12.10 28.31
N ARG A 204 2.96 -11.42 27.81
CA ARG A 204 1.66 -11.33 28.49
C ARG A 204 0.97 -12.68 28.61
N ALA A 205 0.96 -13.51 27.55
CA ALA A 205 0.36 -14.84 27.59
C ALA A 205 1.07 -15.79 28.57
N ASN A 206 2.39 -15.64 28.72
CA ASN A 206 3.18 -16.42 29.68
C ASN A 206 2.87 -16.03 31.13
N ALA A 207 2.51 -14.77 31.38
CA ALA A 207 2.09 -14.30 32.71
C ALA A 207 0.67 -14.75 33.11
N ILE A 208 -0.15 -15.24 32.18
CA ILE A 208 -1.50 -15.74 32.48
C ILE A 208 -1.40 -17.14 33.08
N HIS A 209 -1.89 -17.32 34.30
CA HIS A 209 -1.99 -18.64 34.93
C HIS A 209 -3.04 -19.50 34.21
N ALA A 210 -2.69 -20.76 33.93
CA ALA A 210 -3.65 -21.71 33.37
C ALA A 210 -4.67 -22.12 34.43
N LEU A 211 -5.92 -22.33 34.01
CA LEU A 211 -6.92 -22.91 34.89
C LEU A 211 -6.59 -24.37 35.20
N PRO A 212 -6.86 -24.84 36.43
CA PRO A 212 -6.82 -26.26 36.77
C PRO A 212 -7.66 -27.11 35.80
N ALA A 213 -7.22 -28.34 35.58
CA ALA A 213 -7.93 -29.27 34.71
C ALA A 213 -9.39 -29.45 35.15
N GLY A 214 -10.32 -29.31 34.21
CA GLY A 214 -11.77 -29.43 34.47
C GLY A 214 -12.45 -28.16 34.99
N GLN A 215 -11.70 -27.11 35.35
CA GLN A 215 -12.30 -25.81 35.69
C GLN A 215 -12.60 -24.99 34.44
N ARG A 216 -13.70 -24.23 34.51
CA ARG A 216 -14.11 -23.25 33.49
C ARG A 216 -13.89 -21.85 34.03
N ALA A 217 -13.62 -20.91 33.13
CA ALA A 217 -13.57 -19.51 33.48
C ALA A 217 -14.91 -19.07 34.08
N THR A 218 -14.84 -18.36 35.19
CA THR A 218 -15.98 -17.88 35.97
C THR A 218 -16.35 -16.44 35.64
N THR A 219 -15.41 -15.69 35.05
CA THR A 219 -15.61 -14.31 34.60
C THR A 219 -15.24 -14.15 33.13
N GLN A 220 -15.79 -13.12 32.48
CA GLN A 220 -15.43 -12.79 31.09
C GLN A 220 -13.96 -12.41 30.96
N ALA A 221 -13.40 -11.68 31.93
CA ALA A 221 -11.99 -11.28 31.94
C ALA A 221 -11.06 -12.51 31.99
N GLU A 222 -11.38 -13.48 32.84
CA GLU A 222 -10.65 -14.76 32.91
C GLU A 222 -10.79 -15.56 31.62
N ALA A 223 -12.00 -15.61 31.03
CA ALA A 223 -12.22 -16.26 29.74
C ALA A 223 -11.39 -15.62 28.61
N ASP A 224 -11.33 -14.28 28.55
CA ASP A 224 -10.52 -13.56 27.56
C ASP A 224 -9.01 -13.79 27.77
N GLN A 225 -8.54 -13.87 29.02
CA GLN A 225 -7.16 -14.25 29.34
C GLN A 225 -6.82 -15.67 28.86
N GLN A 226 -7.68 -16.66 29.16
CA GLN A 226 -7.44 -18.03 28.71
C GLN A 226 -7.49 -18.15 27.18
N ASN A 227 -8.46 -17.50 26.53
CA ASN A 227 -8.55 -17.45 25.08
C ASN A 227 -7.30 -16.82 24.45
N PHE A 228 -6.79 -15.74 25.04
CA PHE A 228 -5.55 -15.12 24.59
C PHE A 228 -4.34 -16.03 24.77
N LYS A 229 -4.22 -16.72 25.91
CA LYS A 229 -3.16 -17.70 26.17
C LYS A 229 -3.17 -18.81 25.13
N ILE A 230 -4.34 -19.37 24.82
CA ILE A 230 -4.52 -20.40 23.78
C ILE A 230 -4.10 -19.86 22.41
N LEU A 231 -4.61 -18.68 22.01
CA LEU A 231 -4.25 -18.02 20.76
C LEU A 231 -2.72 -17.88 20.62
N MET A 232 -2.05 -17.42 21.67
CA MET A 232 -0.60 -17.26 21.67
C MET A 232 0.14 -18.60 21.62
N GLY A 233 -0.41 -19.68 22.19
CA GLY A 233 0.10 -21.04 21.99
C GLY A 233 0.11 -21.44 20.51
N HIS A 234 -1.00 -21.19 19.79
CA HIS A 234 -1.08 -21.49 18.35
C HIS A 234 -0.13 -20.62 17.50
N ILE A 235 -0.07 -19.32 17.78
CA ILE A 235 0.78 -18.37 17.03
C ILE A 235 2.27 -18.64 17.30
N SER A 236 2.65 -18.94 18.54
CA SER A 236 4.04 -19.23 18.90
C SER A 236 4.54 -20.56 18.35
N ALA A 237 3.65 -21.56 18.19
CA ALA A 237 3.97 -22.84 17.55
C ALA A 237 4.23 -22.72 16.02
N THR A 238 3.81 -21.62 15.38
CA THR A 238 4.11 -21.37 13.96
C THR A 238 5.58 -20.98 13.80
N PRO A 239 6.42 -21.76 13.07
CA PRO A 239 7.82 -21.42 12.88
C PRO A 239 8.01 -20.03 12.27
N ALA A 240 8.99 -19.26 12.75
CA ALA A 240 9.22 -17.90 12.27
C ALA A 240 9.42 -17.83 10.74
N ALA A 241 10.10 -18.81 10.15
CA ALA A 241 10.31 -18.91 8.70
C ALA A 241 9.02 -19.09 7.89
N ASN A 242 7.97 -19.62 8.51
CA ASN A 242 6.67 -19.86 7.86
C ASN A 242 5.74 -18.65 7.97
N ARG A 243 6.06 -17.65 8.81
CA ARG A 243 5.24 -16.45 8.94
C ARG A 243 5.37 -15.56 7.71
N ILE A 244 4.24 -15.04 7.24
CA ILE A 244 4.23 -14.04 6.17
C ILE A 244 4.62 -12.69 6.76
N THR A 245 5.72 -12.15 6.27
CA THR A 245 6.26 -10.84 6.66
C THR A 245 5.97 -9.79 5.58
N VAL A 246 6.00 -8.51 5.94
CA VAL A 246 5.94 -7.38 4.99
C VAL A 246 7.09 -7.48 4.00
N THR A 247 8.32 -7.76 4.44
CA THR A 247 9.48 -7.90 3.55
C THR A 247 9.29 -9.00 2.52
N ARG A 248 8.77 -10.18 2.92
CA ARG A 248 8.46 -11.29 2.00
C ARG A 248 7.42 -10.91 0.95
N LEU A 249 6.32 -10.25 1.33
CA LEU A 249 5.30 -9.80 0.37
C LEU A 249 5.86 -8.69 -0.53
N TRP A 250 6.58 -7.74 0.04
CA TRP A 250 7.16 -6.63 -0.70
C TRP A 250 8.23 -7.09 -1.69
N ASN A 251 9.03 -8.09 -1.33
CA ASN A 251 9.96 -8.73 -2.26
C ASN A 251 9.25 -9.30 -3.49
N ARG A 252 8.05 -9.87 -3.35
CA ARG A 252 7.25 -10.30 -4.53
C ARG A 252 6.84 -9.12 -5.39
N VAL A 253 6.53 -7.97 -4.78
CA VAL A 253 6.12 -6.75 -5.48
C VAL A 253 7.27 -6.15 -6.28
N VAL A 254 8.43 -5.91 -5.65
CA VAL A 254 9.57 -5.27 -6.32
C VAL A 254 10.24 -6.17 -7.37
N HIS A 255 10.12 -7.49 -7.23
CA HIS A 255 10.63 -8.45 -8.21
C HIS A 255 9.57 -8.95 -9.21
N ALA A 256 8.34 -8.44 -9.15
CA ALA A 256 7.30 -8.81 -10.11
C ALA A 256 7.76 -8.50 -11.55
N THR A 257 7.43 -9.41 -12.46
CA THR A 257 7.76 -9.31 -13.87
C THR A 257 6.53 -8.91 -14.67
N VAL A 258 6.68 -7.92 -15.54
CA VAL A 258 5.68 -7.58 -16.54
C VAL A 258 5.93 -8.45 -17.77
N VAL A 259 4.97 -9.30 -18.13
CA VAL A 259 5.03 -10.16 -19.31
C VAL A 259 4.62 -9.36 -20.53
N ASN A 260 5.47 -9.38 -21.57
CA ASN A 260 5.15 -8.76 -22.83
C ASN A 260 4.10 -9.57 -23.57
N VAL A 261 3.01 -8.90 -23.97
CA VAL A 261 1.91 -9.43 -24.78
C VAL A 261 1.60 -8.48 -25.92
#